data_AF-A0A845M868-F1
#
_entry.id   AF-A0A845M868-F1
#
_cell.length_a   1.000
_cell.length_b   1.000
_cell.length_c   1.000
_cell.angle_alpha   90.00
_cell.angle_beta   90.00
_cell.angle_gamma   90.00
#
_symmetry.space_group_name_H-M   'P 1'
#
loop_
_entity.id
_entity.type
_entity.pdbx_description
1 polymer ?
#
loop_
_entity_poly.entity_id
_entity_poly.type
_entity_poly.pdbx_seq_one_letter_code
_entity_poly.pdbx_strand_id
1 'polypeptide(L)'
;SMTGLGMKAANVILTISNGQPGVTLVIAAIVTIILGLGMPTPSAYILAAVLVGPALAKLGFPILQSHMFLLYYAVLSALTPPIAVAALAAAAIA
;
A
#
# COMPACT_ATOMS: atom_id res chain seq x y z
N SER A 1 6.33 10.01 20.65
CA SER A 1 6.65 8.56 20.60
C SER A 1 5.64 7.85 19.73
N MET A 2 5.87 7.82 18.41
CA MET A 2 4.99 7.17 17.44
C MET A 2 5.80 6.02 16.81
N THR A 3 6.06 5.02 17.67
CA THR A 3 6.72 3.71 17.53
C THR A 3 7.97 3.52 16.65
N GLY A 4 8.44 4.50 15.85
CA GLY A 4 9.58 4.33 14.93
C GLY A 4 9.37 3.26 13.85
N LEU A 5 8.30 2.48 13.93
CA LEU A 5 8.02 1.31 13.11
C LEU A 5 7.71 1.73 11.67
N GLY A 6 6.90 2.77 11.49
CA GLY A 6 6.63 3.34 10.17
C GLY A 6 7.89 3.92 9.51
N MET A 7 8.75 4.58 10.29
CA MET A 7 10.03 5.09 9.78
C MET A 7 11.02 3.98 9.45
N LYS A 8 11.03 2.89 10.23
CA LYS A 8 11.88 1.73 9.97
C LYS A 8 11.40 0.94 8.75
N ALA A 9 10.08 0.71 8.62
CA ALA A 9 9.48 0.12 7.44
C ALA A 9 9.78 0.95 6.18
N ALA A 10 9.60 2.26 6.26
CA ALA A 10 9.95 3.17 5.18
C ALA A 10 11.44 3.11 4.80
N ASN A 11 12.34 3.04 5.77
CA ASN A 11 13.76 2.86 5.50
C ASN A 11 14.06 1.54 4.79
N VAL A 12 13.39 0.45 5.17
CA VAL A 12 13.55 -0.85 4.49
C VAL A 12 13.12 -0.74 3.03
N ILE A 13 11.96 -0.14 2.77
CA ILE A 13 11.46 0.08 1.40
C ILE A 13 12.47 0.89 0.58
N LEU A 14 12.99 1.99 1.13
CA LEU A 14 13.96 2.86 0.45
C LEU A 14 15.33 2.18 0.25
N THR A 15 15.74 1.31 1.17
CA THR A 15 16.98 0.55 1.05
C THR A 15 16.88 -0.48 -0.07
N ILE A 16 15.75 -1.19 -0.16
CA ILE A 16 15.49 -2.17 -1.23
C ILE A 16 15.32 -1.48 -2.58
N SER A 17 14.67 -0.32 -2.61
CA SER A 17 14.46 0.45 -3.83
C SER A 17 15.68 1.27 -4.29
N ASN A 18 16.75 1.27 -3.48
CA ASN A 18 17.94 2.10 -3.68
C ASN A 18 17.62 3.61 -3.86
N GLY A 19 16.54 4.07 -3.23
CA GLY A 19 16.03 5.44 -3.36
C GLY A 19 15.39 5.78 -4.72
N GLN A 20 15.24 4.80 -5.62
CA GLN A 20 14.73 5.05 -6.96
C GLN A 20 13.19 5.21 -6.91
N PRO A 21 12.61 6.32 -7.41
CA PRO A 21 11.19 6.60 -7.23
C PRO A 21 10.27 5.54 -7.84
N GLY A 22 10.58 5.09 -9.07
CA GLY A 22 9.77 4.08 -9.77
C GLY A 22 9.74 2.74 -9.03
N VAL A 23 10.90 2.27 -8.55
CA VAL A 23 10.99 1.00 -7.80
C VAL A 23 10.29 1.12 -6.45
N THR A 24 10.41 2.27 -5.78
CA THR A 24 9.73 2.52 -4.51
C THR A 24 8.21 2.48 -4.65
N LEU A 25 7.67 3.05 -5.72
CA LEU A 25 6.23 3.01 -6.00
C LEU A 25 5.76 1.57 -6.25
N VAL A 26 6.52 0.77 -7.00
CA VAL A 26 6.17 -0.64 -7.23
C VAL A 26 6.17 -1.44 -5.92
N ILE A 27 7.19 -1.27 -5.08
CA ILE A 27 7.25 -1.93 -3.76
C ILE A 27 6.11 -1.44 -2.87
N ALA A 28 5.84 -0.13 -2.85
CA ALA A 28 4.74 0.46 -2.11
C ALA A 28 3.39 -0.15 -2.52
N ALA A 29 3.12 -0.26 -3.83
CA ALA A 29 1.91 -0.89 -4.35
C ALA A 29 1.78 -2.35 -3.90
N ILE A 30 2.85 -3.14 -4.03
CA ILE A 30 2.87 -4.55 -3.62
C ILE A 30 2.61 -4.68 -2.12
N VAL A 31 3.30 -3.89 -1.30
CA VAL A 31 3.11 -3.90 0.16
C VAL A 31 1.68 -3.49 0.52
N THR A 32 1.13 -2.45 -0.10
CA THR A 32 -0.26 -2.04 0.14
C THR A 32 -1.26 -3.13 -0.25
N ILE A 33 -1.02 -3.86 -1.34
CA ILE A 33 -1.86 -4.99 -1.74
C ILE A 33 -1.79 -6.12 -0.72
N ILE A 34 -0.57 -6.50 -0.29
CA ILE A 34 -0.34 -7.56 0.71
C ILE A 34 -0.90 -7.18 2.09
N LEU A 35 -0.84 -5.92 2.47
CA LEU A 35 -1.45 -5.45 3.71
C LEU A 35 -2.98 -5.48 3.63
N GLY A 36 -3.56 -5.21 2.46
CA GLY A 36 -5.00 -5.31 2.23
C GLY A 36 -5.53 -6.75 2.17
N LEU A 37 -4.64 -7.74 2.11
CA LEU A 37 -4.95 -9.14 1.80
C LEU A 37 -5.65 -9.96 2.91
N GLY A 38 -6.38 -9.29 3.82
CA GLY A 38 -7.08 -9.91 4.95
C GLY A 38 -7.83 -8.92 5.85
N MET A 39 -8.02 -7.67 5.42
CA MET A 39 -8.62 -6.61 6.22
C MET A 39 -9.50 -5.70 5.36
N PRO A 40 -10.56 -5.07 5.93
CA PRO A 40 -11.36 -4.09 5.21
C PRO A 40 -10.51 -2.95 4.64
N THR A 41 -10.92 -2.39 3.48
CA THR A 41 -10.20 -1.33 2.76
C THR A 41 -9.78 -0.14 3.64
N PRO A 42 -10.61 0.37 4.58
CA PRO A 42 -10.20 1.48 5.44
C PRO A 42 -9.02 1.12 6.37
N SER A 43 -9.03 -0.09 6.95
CA SER A 43 -7.94 -0.57 7.80
C SER A 43 -6.65 -0.81 7.02
N ALA A 44 -6.75 -1.37 5.80
CA ALA A 44 -5.61 -1.56 4.91
C ALA A 44 -4.93 -0.23 4.56
N TYR A 45 -5.75 0.78 4.21
CA TYR A 45 -5.27 2.11 3.89
C TYR A 45 -4.55 2.77 5.08
N ILE A 46 -5.15 2.76 6.28
CA ILE A 46 -4.52 3.40 7.46
C ILE A 46 -3.18 2.73 7.77
N LEU A 47 -3.11 1.40 7.71
CA LEU A 47 -1.87 0.67 7.97
C LEU A 47 -0.80 0.97 6.91
N ALA A 48 -1.18 1.02 5.63
CA ALA A 48 -0.29 1.42 4.54
C ALA A 48 0.17 2.88 4.67
N ALA A 49 -0.71 3.80 5.07
CA ALA A 49 -0.34 5.20 5.31
C ALA A 49 0.70 5.36 6.42
N VAL A 50 0.63 4.53 7.47
CA VAL A 50 1.60 4.53 8.57
C VAL A 50 2.93 3.88 8.19
N LEU A 51 2.90 2.79 7.42
CA LEU A 51 4.10 1.99 7.10
C LEU A 51 4.83 2.44 5.83
N VAL A 52 4.07 2.83 4.80
CA VAL A 52 4.55 3.14 3.44
C VAL A 52 4.54 4.64 3.17
N GLY A 53 3.58 5.38 3.74
CA GLY A 53 3.48 6.84 3.60
C GLY A 53 4.79 7.61 3.89
N PRO A 54 5.55 7.28 4.95
CA PRO A 54 6.83 7.95 5.22
C PRO A 54 7.90 7.69 4.14
N ALA A 55 7.83 6.59 3.40
CA ALA A 55 8.76 6.31 2.29
C ALA A 55 8.51 7.25 1.11
N LEU A 56 7.24 7.48 0.78
CA LEU A 56 6.84 8.41 -0.29
C LEU A 56 7.15 9.86 0.08
N ALA A 57 6.91 10.24 1.34
CA ALA A 57 7.27 11.57 1.84
C ALA A 57 8.78 11.84 1.74
N LYS A 58 9.63 10.84 2.01
CA LYS A 58 11.09 10.95 1.87
C LYS A 58 11.58 11.09 0.43
N LEU A 59 10.81 10.60 -0.53
CA LEU A 59 11.07 10.81 -1.96
C LEU A 59 10.57 12.17 -2.47
N GLY A 60 9.96 12.98 -1.61
CA GLY A 60 9.45 14.31 -1.95
C GLY A 60 8.08 14.29 -2.62
N PHE A 61 7.34 13.17 -2.59
CA PHE A 61 5.98 13.15 -3.11
C PHE A 61 5.05 14.00 -2.23
N PRO A 62 4.21 14.85 -2.85
CA PRO A 62 3.15 15.54 -2.13
C PRO A 62 2.24 14.60 -1.35
N ILE A 63 1.80 15.07 -0.18
CA ILE A 63 1.05 14.27 0.79
C ILE A 63 -0.26 13.73 0.21
N LEU A 64 -1.01 14.57 -0.50
CA LEU A 64 -2.29 14.18 -1.09
C LEU A 64 -2.11 13.06 -2.12
N GLN A 65 -1.10 13.16 -2.97
CA GLN A 65 -0.83 12.16 -4.01
C GLN A 65 -0.38 10.83 -3.40
N SER A 66 0.43 10.89 -2.34
CA SER A 66 0.85 9.70 -1.58
C SER A 66 -0.35 8.99 -0.95
N HIS A 67 -1.28 9.73 -0.33
CA HIS A 67 -2.49 9.14 0.23
C HIS A 67 -3.43 8.58 -0.84
N MET A 68 -3.63 9.29 -1.96
CA MET A 68 -4.45 8.79 -3.07
C MET A 68 -3.86 7.55 -3.72
N PHE A 69 -2.53 7.47 -3.85
CA PHE A 69 -1.84 6.28 -4.33
C PHE A 69 -2.10 5.08 -3.40
N LEU A 70 -1.87 5.25 -2.10
CA LEU A 70 -2.07 4.17 -1.12
C LEU A 70 -3.55 3.77 -1.01
N LEU A 71 -4.47 4.73 -1.06
CA LEU A 71 -5.91 4.47 -1.07
C LEU A 71 -6.31 3.67 -2.31
N TYR A 72 -5.81 4.06 -3.49
CA TYR A 72 -6.09 3.37 -4.74
C TYR A 72 -5.66 1.90 -4.70
N TYR A 73 -4.43 1.61 -4.26
CA TYR A 73 -3.94 0.23 -4.15
C TYR A 73 -4.60 -0.54 -3.00
N ALA A 74 -5.03 0.12 -1.93
CA ALA A 74 -5.82 -0.51 -0.87
C ALA A 74 -7.20 -0.94 -1.38
N VAL A 75 -7.86 -0.12 -2.21
CA VAL A 75 -9.13 -0.50 -2.88
C VAL A 75 -8.87 -1.64 -3.87
N LEU A 76 -7.83 -1.53 -4.70
CA LEU A 76 -7.49 -2.53 -5.70
C LEU A 76 -7.11 -3.88 -5.09
N SER A 77 -6.54 -3.89 -3.88
CA SER A 77 -6.21 -5.12 -3.14
C SER A 77 -7.42 -6.02 -2.87
N ALA A 78 -8.60 -5.43 -2.67
CA ALA A 78 -9.84 -6.16 -2.49
C ALA A 78 -10.31 -6.85 -3.79
N LEU A 79 -9.78 -6.43 -4.95
CA LEU A 79 -10.08 -6.99 -6.26
C LEU A 79 -9.02 -7.99 -6.75
N THR A 80 -7.81 -7.99 -6.18
CA THR A 80 -6.72 -8.85 -6.68
C THR A 80 -6.97 -10.35 -6.44
N PRO A 81 -6.54 -11.24 -7.37
CA PRO A 81 -6.94 -12.66 -7.41
C PRO A 81 -6.72 -13.54 -6.16
N PRO A 82 -5.78 -13.29 -5.22
CA PRO A 82 -5.58 -14.23 -4.10
C PRO A 82 -6.73 -14.25 -3.07
N ILE A 83 -7.66 -13.29 -3.12
CA ILE A 83 -8.82 -13.16 -2.19
C ILE A 83 -10.14 -12.91 -2.91
N ALA A 84 -10.18 -13.09 -4.24
CA ALA A 84 -11.27 -12.62 -5.07
C ALA A 84 -12.56 -13.43 -4.91
N VAL A 85 -13.13 -13.48 -3.70
CA VAL A 85 -14.52 -13.86 -3.42
C VAL A 85 -15.46 -12.87 -4.11
N ALA A 86 -15.04 -11.61 -4.35
CA ALA A 86 -15.80 -10.62 -5.13
C ALA A 86 -15.85 -10.92 -6.64
N ALA A 87 -14.75 -11.39 -7.25
CA ALA A 87 -14.74 -11.83 -8.64
C ALA A 87 -15.45 -13.18 -8.82
N LEU A 88 -15.33 -14.08 -7.83
CA LEU A 88 -16.09 -15.34 -7.77
C LEU A 88 -17.60 -15.06 -7.63
N ALA A 89 -18.02 -14.09 -6.81
CA ALA A 89 -19.42 -13.67 -6.67
C ALA A 89 -19.96 -12.96 -7.92
N ALA A 90 -19.14 -12.14 -8.60
CA ALA A 90 -19.51 -11.54 -9.88
C ALA A 90 -19.61 -12.58 -11.02
N ALA A 91 -18.73 -13.59 -11.02
CA ALA A 91 -18.80 -14.71 -11.96
C ALA A 91 -20.02 -15.62 -11.73
N ALA A 92 -20.59 -15.65 -10.52
CA ALA A 92 -21.83 -16.39 -10.25
C ALA A 92 -23.10 -15.67 -10.76
N ILE A 93 -23.00 -14.38 -11.11
CA ILE A 93 -24.10 -13.58 -11.68
C ILE A 93 -24.00 -13.52 -13.22
N ALA A 94 -22.81 -13.77 -13.79
CA ALA A 94 -22.55 -13.78 -15.24
C ALA A 94 -22.92 -15.10 -15.92
#